data_AF-A0A8J3AAC4-F1
#
_entry.id   AF-A0A8J3AAC4-F1
#
_cell.length_a   1.000
_cell.length_b   1.000
_cell.length_c   1.000
_cell.angle_alpha   90.00
_cell.angle_beta   90.00
_cell.angle_gamma   90.00
#
_symmetry.space_group_name_H-M   'P 1'
#
loop_
_entity.id
_entity.type
_entity.pdbx_description
1 polymer ?
#
loop_
_entity_poly.entity_id
_entity_poly.type
_entity_poly.pdbx_seq_one_letter_code
_entity_poly.pdbx_strand_id
1 'polypeptide(L)'
;MPRVAVHHLTPTRRLPLIEEDGLRTRADLSGLYGPPSEFDAAAPGTFAHGKRVSAWLSLDHAKATADEYGRGLISYTVDPAKTLAAPASLRASADPETYWAEAKPLKEWLDGDVPDDLEVHQNLPVRVKYLHLHAPLVGEDELGPYAPLVAAVADEDRLSAKALMHLAVIASNGDFDSEAFTAACALAWRDEPDPDRIVRELIETDPDKVASAALAEHGATAPDAVAVLRAALDETREWSDQNGVDHGQGLFARTALILDELPANA
;
A
#
# COMPACT_ATOMS: atom_id res chain seq x y z
N MET A 1 1.35 24.12 17.21
CA MET A 1 0.87 22.80 17.64
C MET A 1 1.69 21.73 16.94
N PRO A 2 1.95 20.58 17.58
CA PRO A 2 2.56 19.44 16.90
C PRO A 2 1.66 18.97 15.75
N ARG A 3 2.27 18.39 14.72
CA ARG A 3 1.51 17.70 13.67
C ARG A 3 0.85 16.46 14.25
N VAL A 4 -0.25 16.05 13.64
CA VAL A 4 -1.05 14.90 14.08
C VAL A 4 -1.01 13.84 12.99
N ALA A 5 -0.80 12.59 13.38
CA ALA A 5 -0.88 11.45 12.45
C ALA A 5 -2.34 11.10 12.19
N VAL A 6 -2.66 10.81 10.94
CA VAL A 6 -3.96 10.31 10.50
C VAL A 6 -3.75 9.10 9.59
N HIS A 7 -4.74 8.23 9.50
CA HIS A 7 -4.71 6.93 8.88
C HIS A 7 -5.69 6.88 7.71
N HIS A 8 -5.17 6.68 6.51
CA HIS A 8 -5.91 6.55 5.27
C HIS A 8 -5.94 5.10 4.81
N LEU A 9 -7.11 4.66 4.38
CA LEU A 9 -7.30 3.36 3.76
C LEU A 9 -7.53 3.49 2.27
N THR A 10 -6.98 2.55 1.53
CA THR A 10 -7.09 2.44 0.08
C THR A 10 -7.12 0.97 -0.32
N PRO A 11 -7.64 0.60 -1.50
CA PRO A 11 -7.46 -0.76 -2.02
C PRO A 11 -5.99 -1.15 -2.08
N THR A 12 -5.65 -2.39 -1.75
CA THR A 12 -4.27 -2.89 -1.69
C THR A 12 -3.50 -2.63 -2.98
N ARG A 13 -4.16 -2.74 -4.14
CA ARG A 13 -3.61 -2.41 -5.47
C ARG A 13 -3.10 -0.97 -5.65
N ARG A 14 -3.50 -0.07 -4.77
CA ARG A 14 -3.09 1.34 -4.77
C ARG A 14 -1.96 1.63 -3.80
N LEU A 15 -1.52 0.65 -3.03
CA LEU A 15 -0.23 0.73 -2.36
C LEU A 15 0.83 0.75 -3.48
N PRO A 16 1.68 1.78 -3.56
CA PRO A 16 2.74 1.77 -4.55
C PRO A 16 3.62 0.54 -4.26
N LEU A 17 3.98 -0.24 -5.28
CA LEU A 17 4.98 -1.32 -5.19
C LEU A 17 6.31 -0.87 -5.80
N ILE A 18 6.68 0.40 -5.60
CA ILE A 18 7.86 0.99 -6.23
C ILE A 18 8.99 1.07 -5.21
N GLU A 19 10.06 0.32 -5.47
CA GLU A 19 11.35 0.44 -4.80
C GLU A 19 12.37 1.06 -5.76
N GLU A 20 12.63 2.36 -5.63
CA GLU A 20 13.83 2.97 -6.23
C GLU A 20 14.69 3.54 -5.09
N ASP A 21 15.94 3.07 -4.96
CA ASP A 21 17.03 3.68 -4.18
C ASP A 21 16.72 4.10 -2.73
N GLY A 22 15.80 3.42 -2.02
CA GLY A 22 15.32 3.89 -0.71
C GLY A 22 14.66 5.28 -0.76
N LEU A 23 14.52 5.83 -1.97
CA LEU A 23 13.84 7.04 -2.32
C LEU A 23 12.39 6.64 -2.57
N ARG A 24 11.59 6.80 -1.52
CA ARG A 24 10.13 6.97 -1.63
C ARG A 24 9.88 7.91 -2.80
N THR A 25 9.54 7.36 -3.96
CA THR A 25 9.30 8.15 -5.15
C THR A 25 8.21 9.13 -4.79
N ARG A 26 8.28 10.31 -5.39
CA ARG A 26 7.33 11.41 -5.19
C ARG A 26 6.02 11.06 -5.86
N ALA A 27 5.46 9.90 -5.53
CA ALA A 27 4.15 9.48 -5.94
C ALA A 27 3.19 10.52 -5.36
N ASP A 28 2.61 11.27 -6.26
CA ASP A 28 1.43 12.06 -5.97
C ASP A 28 0.29 11.08 -5.72
N LEU A 29 0.33 10.45 -4.54
CA LEU A 29 -0.61 9.41 -4.16
C LEU A 29 -2.02 9.96 -4.01
N SER A 30 -2.18 11.29 -3.99
CA SER A 30 -3.51 11.91 -4.06
C SER A 30 -4.24 11.66 -5.37
N GLY A 31 -3.55 11.25 -6.45
CA GLY A 31 -4.18 10.72 -7.66
C GLY A 31 -4.50 9.23 -7.61
N LEU A 32 -3.84 8.49 -6.70
CA LEU A 32 -4.01 7.05 -6.47
C LEU A 32 -4.90 6.74 -5.26
N TYR A 33 -5.39 7.73 -4.53
CA TYR A 33 -6.22 7.53 -3.35
C TYR A 33 -7.65 7.97 -3.63
N GLY A 34 -8.48 7.01 -4.01
CA GLY A 34 -9.92 7.15 -4.14
C GLY A 34 -10.36 7.93 -5.39
N PRO A 35 -11.37 7.47 -6.15
CA PRO A 35 -12.15 8.44 -6.91
C PRO A 35 -12.81 9.40 -5.91
N PRO A 36 -13.01 10.69 -6.26
CA PRO A 36 -13.80 11.60 -5.45
C PRO A 36 -15.15 10.95 -5.15
N SER A 37 -15.47 10.77 -3.87
CA SER A 37 -16.79 10.31 -3.45
C SER A 37 -17.81 11.43 -3.60
N GLU A 38 -19.11 11.13 -3.45
CA GLU A 38 -20.16 12.16 -3.46
C GLU A 38 -19.91 13.27 -2.42
N PHE A 39 -19.31 12.93 -1.28
CA PHE A 39 -18.94 13.89 -0.25
C PHE A 39 -17.78 14.77 -0.68
N ASP A 40 -16.73 14.21 -1.26
CA ASP A 40 -15.63 15.03 -1.80
C ASP A 40 -16.14 15.95 -2.92
N ALA A 41 -17.01 15.42 -3.80
CA ALA A 41 -17.61 16.12 -4.95
C ALA A 41 -18.37 17.39 -4.57
N ALA A 42 -19.00 17.42 -3.40
CA ALA A 42 -19.87 18.51 -2.98
C ALA A 42 -19.21 19.55 -2.06
N ALA A 43 -17.91 19.43 -1.79
CA ALA A 43 -17.21 20.37 -0.93
C ALA A 43 -17.26 21.82 -1.46
N PRO A 44 -17.44 22.85 -0.61
CA PRO A 44 -17.63 24.25 -1.00
C PRO A 44 -16.39 24.95 -1.60
N GLY A 45 -15.37 24.19 -2.01
CA GLY A 45 -14.24 24.68 -2.79
C GLY A 45 -14.20 23.98 -4.14
N THR A 46 -14.04 24.73 -5.22
CA THR A 46 -13.77 24.16 -6.54
C THR A 46 -12.48 23.35 -6.46
N PHE A 47 -12.54 22.06 -6.80
CA PHE A 47 -11.40 21.17 -7.02
C PHE A 47 -10.28 21.85 -7.83
N ALA A 48 -9.36 22.54 -7.18
CA ALA A 48 -8.15 23.02 -7.83
C ALA A 48 -7.21 21.81 -7.93
N HIS A 49 -7.17 21.19 -9.12
CA HIS A 49 -6.39 19.98 -9.42
C HIS A 49 -6.94 18.65 -8.86
N GLY A 50 -8.23 18.60 -8.48
CA GLY A 50 -8.93 17.33 -8.21
C GLY A 50 -8.62 16.65 -6.86
N LYS A 51 -8.07 17.35 -5.87
CA LYS A 51 -7.39 16.68 -4.75
C LYS A 51 -7.83 17.15 -3.36
N ARG A 52 -8.68 16.35 -2.73
CA ARG A 52 -8.91 16.32 -1.27
C ARG A 52 -8.57 14.91 -0.81
N VAL A 53 -7.78 14.78 0.26
CA VAL A 53 -7.47 13.48 0.86
C VAL A 53 -8.18 13.40 2.20
N SER A 54 -8.99 12.37 2.39
CA SER A 54 -9.65 12.04 3.64
C SER A 54 -8.89 10.95 4.39
N ALA A 55 -8.88 11.00 5.71
CA ALA A 55 -8.26 9.99 6.57
C ALA A 55 -8.90 9.98 7.94
N TRP A 56 -8.73 8.90 8.70
CA TRP A 56 -9.22 8.77 10.06
C TRP A 56 -8.17 9.20 11.07
N LEU A 57 -8.60 9.89 12.12
CA LEU A 57 -7.67 10.27 13.19
C LEU A 57 -7.18 9.06 13.99
N SER A 58 -8.06 8.10 14.30
CA SER A 58 -7.73 6.90 15.05
C SER A 58 -7.38 5.73 14.12
N LEU A 59 -6.29 5.02 14.45
CA LEU A 59 -5.93 3.78 13.77
C LEU A 59 -6.99 2.69 13.97
N ASP A 60 -7.57 2.58 15.16
CA ASP A 60 -8.55 1.55 15.47
C ASP A 60 -9.83 1.77 14.65
N HIS A 61 -10.23 3.02 14.48
CA HIS A 61 -11.35 3.36 13.61
C HIS A 61 -11.03 3.11 12.13
N ALA A 62 -9.82 3.48 11.66
CA ALA A 62 -9.38 3.15 10.31
C ALA A 62 -9.49 1.63 10.09
N LYS A 63 -8.91 0.81 10.97
CA LYS A 63 -8.99 -0.66 10.88
C LYS A 63 -10.42 -1.19 10.82
N ALA A 64 -11.34 -0.62 11.61
CA ALA A 64 -12.74 -1.03 11.62
C ALA A 64 -13.49 -0.74 10.31
N THR A 65 -12.93 0.09 9.42
CA THR A 65 -13.53 0.46 8.11
C THR A 65 -12.78 -0.12 6.91
N ALA A 66 -11.83 -1.04 7.13
CA ALA A 66 -11.02 -1.66 6.08
C ALA A 66 -11.84 -2.35 4.97
N ASP A 67 -12.98 -2.93 5.31
CA ASP A 67 -13.85 -3.58 4.32
C ASP A 67 -14.57 -2.56 3.41
N GLU A 68 -14.75 -1.30 3.84
CA GLU A 68 -15.39 -0.24 3.04
C GLU A 68 -14.38 0.44 2.09
N TYR A 69 -13.17 0.71 2.59
CA TYR A 69 -12.19 1.57 1.88
C TYR A 69 -10.97 0.82 1.33
N GLY A 70 -10.87 -0.47 1.65
CA GLY A 70 -9.75 -1.32 1.28
C GLY A 70 -8.74 -1.52 2.41
N ARG A 71 -7.90 -2.54 2.24
CA ARG A 71 -6.98 -3.03 3.27
C ARG A 71 -5.58 -2.40 3.17
N GLY A 72 -5.30 -1.57 2.18
CA GLY A 72 -4.05 -0.83 2.09
C GLY A 72 -4.03 0.33 3.08
N LEU A 73 -3.10 0.31 4.04
CA LEU A 73 -3.01 1.32 5.08
C LEU A 73 -1.84 2.27 4.83
N ILE A 74 -2.14 3.57 4.85
CA ILE A 74 -1.17 4.66 4.82
C ILE A 74 -1.42 5.55 6.01
N SER A 75 -0.37 6.02 6.68
CA SER A 75 -0.50 7.13 7.61
C SER A 75 0.25 8.36 7.12
N TYR A 76 -0.23 9.53 7.53
CA TYR A 76 0.51 10.74 7.30
C TYR A 76 0.26 11.80 8.36
N THR A 77 1.18 12.77 8.45
CA THR A 77 1.05 13.86 9.43
C THR A 77 0.47 15.14 8.84
N VAL A 78 -0.54 15.69 9.50
CA VAL A 78 -1.25 16.93 9.11
C VAL A 78 -0.97 18.08 10.08
N ASP A 79 -1.21 19.31 9.63
CA ASP A 79 -1.22 20.51 10.48
C ASP A 79 -2.66 20.76 10.95
N PRO A 80 -3.00 20.54 12.25
CA PRO A 80 -4.38 20.61 12.73
C PRO A 80 -5.07 21.97 12.49
N ALA A 81 -4.31 23.05 12.31
CA ALA A 81 -4.86 24.37 12.03
C ALA A 81 -5.30 24.56 10.57
N LYS A 82 -4.90 23.67 9.66
CA LYS A 82 -5.15 23.76 8.21
C LYS A 82 -6.05 22.64 7.68
N THR A 83 -6.53 21.79 8.58
CA THR A 83 -7.24 20.56 8.25
C THR A 83 -8.61 20.61 8.90
N LEU A 84 -9.65 20.25 8.15
CA LEU A 84 -11.01 20.16 8.67
C LEU A 84 -11.30 18.73 9.13
N ALA A 85 -12.16 18.57 10.13
CA ALA A 85 -12.59 17.27 10.59
C ALA A 85 -14.07 17.27 11.04
N ALA A 86 -14.70 16.11 10.90
CA ALA A 86 -16.07 15.84 11.30
C ALA A 86 -16.20 14.36 11.73
N PRO A 87 -17.09 14.02 12.69
CA PRO A 87 -17.40 12.62 12.99
C PRO A 87 -17.92 11.86 11.76
N ALA A 88 -17.48 10.61 11.59
CA ALA A 88 -17.90 9.71 10.51
C ALA A 88 -19.43 9.60 10.41
N SER A 89 -20.09 9.55 11.57
CA SER A 89 -21.55 9.40 11.68
C SER A 89 -22.33 10.50 10.97
N LEU A 90 -21.79 11.72 10.84
CA LEU A 90 -22.45 12.82 10.14
C LEU A 90 -22.60 12.52 8.64
N ARG A 91 -21.64 11.83 8.02
CA ARG A 91 -21.67 11.43 6.61
C ARG A 91 -22.89 10.57 6.29
N ALA A 92 -23.29 9.69 7.21
CA ALA A 92 -24.43 8.79 7.00
C ALA A 92 -25.80 9.48 7.19
N SER A 93 -25.85 10.54 8.00
CA SER A 93 -27.11 11.20 8.38
C SER A 93 -27.37 12.54 7.67
N ALA A 94 -26.36 13.13 7.04
CA ALA A 94 -26.41 14.46 6.46
C ALA A 94 -26.20 14.42 4.93
N ASP A 95 -26.82 15.35 4.22
CA ASP A 95 -26.41 15.63 2.85
C ASP A 95 -24.98 16.23 2.81
N PRO A 96 -24.31 16.20 1.66
CA PRO A 96 -22.94 16.69 1.58
C PRO A 96 -22.74 18.17 1.95
N GLU A 97 -23.70 19.04 1.62
CA GLU A 97 -23.61 20.47 1.98
C GLU A 97 -23.64 20.65 3.50
N THR A 98 -24.53 19.93 4.17
CA THR A 98 -24.68 19.90 5.61
C THR A 98 -23.43 19.33 6.28
N TYR A 99 -22.89 18.21 5.79
CA TYR A 99 -21.65 17.62 6.31
C TYR A 99 -20.49 18.62 6.31
N TRP A 100 -20.29 19.33 5.19
CA TRP A 100 -19.22 20.32 5.09
C TRP A 100 -19.45 21.60 5.88
N ALA A 101 -20.71 21.99 6.08
CA ALA A 101 -21.05 23.11 6.94
C ALA A 101 -20.79 22.81 8.43
N GLU A 102 -20.90 21.55 8.83
CA GLU A 102 -20.68 21.11 10.22
C GLU A 102 -19.22 20.71 10.52
N ALA A 103 -18.41 20.44 9.50
CA ALA A 103 -16.98 20.22 9.63
C ALA A 103 -16.27 21.46 10.21
N LYS A 104 -15.33 21.24 11.13
CA LYS A 104 -14.61 22.32 11.85
C LYS A 104 -13.09 22.09 11.79
N PRO A 105 -12.26 23.11 12.09
CA PRO A 105 -10.82 22.91 12.18
C PRO A 105 -10.46 21.79 13.17
N LEU A 106 -9.61 20.85 12.75
CA LEU A 106 -9.22 19.69 13.57
C LEU A 106 -8.64 20.12 14.93
N LYS A 107 -7.90 21.23 14.97
CA LYS A 107 -7.39 21.80 16.24
C LYS A 107 -8.48 22.00 17.31
N GLU A 108 -9.72 22.33 16.91
CA GLU A 108 -10.81 22.59 17.86
C GLU A 108 -11.29 21.31 18.54
N TRP A 109 -11.19 20.17 17.85
CA TRP A 109 -11.47 18.86 18.41
C TRP A 109 -10.38 18.39 19.38
N LEU A 110 -9.12 18.72 19.08
CA LEU A 110 -7.97 18.29 19.86
C LEU A 110 -7.80 19.03 21.19
N ASP A 111 -8.54 20.11 21.41
CA ASP A 111 -8.53 20.89 22.66
C ASP A 111 -9.43 20.26 23.76
N GLY A 112 -10.06 19.09 23.52
CA GLY A 112 -10.94 18.39 24.45
C GLY A 112 -10.95 16.86 24.29
N ASP A 113 -12.06 16.21 24.64
CA ASP A 113 -12.25 14.77 24.39
C ASP A 113 -12.44 14.53 22.89
N VAL A 114 -11.49 13.78 22.32
CA VAL A 114 -11.41 13.55 20.87
C VAL A 114 -12.20 12.30 20.49
N PRO A 115 -13.19 12.38 19.58
CA PRO A 115 -13.84 11.19 19.05
C PRO A 115 -12.88 10.30 18.27
N ASP A 116 -13.03 8.99 18.39
CA ASP A 116 -12.22 8.02 17.65
C ASP A 116 -12.55 7.99 16.14
N ASP A 117 -13.76 8.43 15.77
CA ASP A 117 -14.30 8.37 14.41
C ASP A 117 -14.18 9.68 13.64
N LEU A 118 -13.23 10.55 14.00
CA LEU A 118 -13.01 11.79 13.26
C LEU A 118 -12.43 11.51 11.87
N GLU A 119 -13.21 11.84 10.85
CA GLU A 119 -12.78 11.93 9.46
C GLU A 119 -12.11 13.28 9.23
N VAL A 120 -10.87 13.26 8.74
CA VAL A 120 -9.95 14.37 8.63
C VAL A 120 -9.67 14.64 7.15
N HIS A 121 -9.87 15.89 6.73
CA HIS A 121 -9.85 16.30 5.33
C HIS A 121 -8.76 17.32 5.04
N GLN A 122 -7.87 16.97 4.12
CA GLN A 122 -6.77 17.84 3.69
C GLN A 122 -6.94 18.29 2.22
N ASN A 123 -6.98 19.61 2.02
CA ASN A 123 -7.07 20.26 0.70
C ASN A 123 -5.71 20.43 -0.01
N LEU A 124 -4.63 19.91 0.58
CA LEU A 124 -3.28 20.04 0.07
C LEU A 124 -2.67 18.65 -0.10
N PRO A 125 -1.84 18.43 -1.14
CA PRO A 125 -1.11 17.19 -1.29
C PRO A 125 -0.25 16.89 -0.06
N VAL A 126 -0.28 15.64 0.39
CA VAL A 126 0.60 15.14 1.44
C VAL A 126 2.01 15.03 0.87
N ARG A 127 2.99 15.63 1.56
CA ARG A 127 4.40 15.48 1.13
C ARG A 127 4.90 14.10 1.56
N VAL A 128 5.65 13.44 0.68
CA VAL A 128 6.27 12.11 0.90
C VAL A 128 6.95 11.95 2.27
N LYS A 129 7.69 12.96 2.73
CA LYS A 129 8.37 12.92 4.03
C LYS A 129 7.45 12.83 5.25
N TYR A 130 6.15 13.00 5.05
CA TYR A 130 5.13 12.88 6.08
C TYR A 130 4.26 11.64 5.89
N LEU A 131 4.52 10.85 4.85
CA LEU A 131 3.76 9.65 4.52
C LEU A 131 4.51 8.43 5.02
N HIS A 132 3.76 7.46 5.53
CA HIS A 132 4.23 6.16 5.94
C HIS A 132 3.31 5.10 5.35
N LEU A 133 3.89 4.12 4.66
CA LEU A 133 3.17 2.97 4.13
C LEU A 133 3.26 1.86 5.16
N HIS A 134 2.14 1.23 5.46
CA HIS A 134 2.06 0.14 6.42
C HIS A 134 1.91 -1.19 5.70
N ALA A 135 2.16 -2.27 6.43
CA ALA A 135 1.69 -3.58 5.97
C ALA A 135 0.18 -3.51 5.71
N PRO A 136 -0.31 -4.08 4.59
CA PRO A 136 -1.74 -4.14 4.34
C PRO A 136 -2.45 -4.94 5.44
N LEU A 137 -3.67 -4.54 5.76
CA LEU A 137 -4.55 -5.13 6.78
C LEU A 137 -5.25 -6.39 6.24
N VAL A 138 -4.46 -7.33 5.73
CA VAL A 138 -4.92 -8.58 5.11
C VAL A 138 -4.82 -9.75 6.08
N GLY A 139 -5.84 -10.60 6.12
CA GLY A 139 -5.86 -11.83 6.89
C GLY A 139 -5.41 -13.03 6.06
N GLU A 140 -5.46 -14.21 6.69
CA GLU A 140 -5.11 -15.47 6.01
C GLU A 140 -6.05 -15.76 4.84
N ASP A 141 -7.34 -15.43 4.97
CA ASP A 141 -8.35 -15.68 3.94
C ASP A 141 -8.08 -14.89 2.65
N GLU A 142 -7.61 -13.64 2.74
CA GLU A 142 -7.27 -12.81 1.57
C GLU A 142 -5.92 -13.18 0.94
N LEU A 143 -5.04 -13.83 1.70
CA LEU A 143 -3.74 -14.30 1.21
C LEU A 143 -3.83 -15.72 0.64
N GLY A 144 -4.90 -16.46 0.94
CA GLY A 144 -5.14 -17.82 0.46
C GLY A 144 -3.92 -18.73 0.66
N PRO A 145 -3.42 -19.42 -0.39
CA PRO A 145 -2.29 -20.33 -0.28
C PRO A 145 -0.97 -19.62 0.06
N TYR A 146 -0.89 -18.29 -0.09
CA TYR A 146 0.30 -17.51 0.25
C TYR A 146 0.39 -17.17 1.74
N ALA A 147 -0.69 -17.30 2.52
CA ALA A 147 -0.71 -16.89 3.92
C ALA A 147 0.44 -17.50 4.76
N PRO A 148 0.73 -18.82 4.68
CA PRO A 148 1.83 -19.41 5.46
C PRO A 148 3.21 -18.93 5.01
N LEU A 149 3.37 -18.62 3.72
CA LEU A 149 4.62 -18.09 3.17
C LEU A 149 4.86 -16.66 3.63
N VAL A 150 3.83 -15.81 3.54
CA VAL A 150 3.89 -14.44 4.03
C VAL A 150 4.22 -14.44 5.51
N ALA A 151 3.50 -15.21 6.34
CA ALA A 151 3.75 -15.29 7.78
C ALA A 151 5.18 -15.75 8.11
N ALA A 152 5.77 -16.66 7.32
CA ALA A 152 7.11 -17.19 7.57
C ALA A 152 8.25 -16.25 7.16
N VAL A 153 8.07 -15.46 6.10
CA VAL A 153 9.17 -14.69 5.48
C VAL A 153 9.09 -13.20 5.78
N ALA A 154 7.85 -12.70 5.94
CA ALA A 154 7.52 -11.30 6.06
C ALA A 154 8.46 -10.47 6.94
N ASP A 155 8.70 -10.96 8.14
CA ASP A 155 9.39 -10.26 9.23
C ASP A 155 10.75 -10.88 9.56
N GLU A 156 10.97 -12.15 9.19
CA GLU A 156 12.15 -12.91 9.54
C GLU A 156 13.31 -12.70 8.54
N ASP A 157 13.00 -12.64 7.24
CA ASP A 157 14.00 -12.45 6.18
C ASP A 157 13.50 -11.44 5.15
N ARG A 158 13.89 -10.19 5.35
CA ARG A 158 13.50 -9.09 4.46
C ARG A 158 14.06 -9.24 3.05
N LEU A 159 15.25 -9.83 2.89
CA LEU A 159 15.86 -10.00 1.58
C LEU A 159 15.05 -11.02 0.76
N SER A 160 14.71 -12.14 1.38
CA SER A 160 13.82 -13.15 0.79
C SER A 160 12.42 -12.60 0.56
N ALA A 161 11.88 -11.78 1.49
CA ALA A 161 10.58 -11.16 1.31
C ALA A 161 10.53 -10.29 0.04
N LYS A 162 11.58 -9.50 -0.25
CA LYS A 162 11.65 -8.71 -1.48
C LYS A 162 11.75 -9.57 -2.73
N ALA A 163 12.57 -10.61 -2.71
CA ALA A 163 12.68 -11.53 -3.83
C ALA A 163 11.34 -12.24 -4.14
N LEU A 164 10.66 -12.73 -3.10
CA LEU A 164 9.34 -13.36 -3.23
C LEU A 164 8.24 -12.37 -3.61
N MET A 165 8.33 -11.11 -3.17
CA MET A 165 7.42 -10.04 -3.59
C MET A 165 7.45 -9.86 -5.11
N HIS A 166 8.63 -9.81 -5.74
CA HIS A 166 8.75 -9.75 -7.19
C HIS A 166 8.10 -10.95 -7.88
N LEU A 167 8.35 -12.17 -7.39
CA LEU A 167 7.71 -13.37 -7.94
C LEU A 167 6.19 -13.36 -7.77
N ALA A 168 5.69 -12.83 -6.65
CA ALA A 168 4.25 -12.72 -6.40
C ALA A 168 3.59 -11.68 -7.32
N VAL A 169 4.26 -10.55 -7.61
CA VAL A 169 3.84 -9.63 -8.68
C VAL A 169 3.80 -10.36 -10.01
N ILE A 170 4.83 -11.14 -10.33
CA ILE A 170 4.88 -11.88 -11.59
C ILE A 170 3.76 -12.93 -11.70
N ALA A 171 3.54 -13.68 -10.63
CA ALA A 171 2.49 -14.69 -10.54
C ALA A 171 1.08 -14.10 -10.62
N SER A 172 0.90 -12.81 -10.27
CA SER A 172 -0.39 -12.13 -10.46
C SER A 172 -0.77 -11.99 -11.94
N ASN A 173 0.21 -11.99 -12.84
CA ASN A 173 0.00 -11.86 -14.29
C ASN A 173 -0.92 -10.67 -14.66
N GLY A 174 -0.74 -9.53 -13.98
CA GLY A 174 -1.53 -8.31 -14.18
C GLY A 174 -2.89 -8.29 -13.48
N ASP A 175 -3.29 -9.36 -12.77
CA ASP A 175 -4.46 -9.36 -11.92
C ASP A 175 -4.15 -8.75 -10.54
N PHE A 176 -4.37 -7.44 -10.43
CA PHE A 176 -4.10 -6.66 -9.23
C PHE A 176 -5.08 -6.90 -8.07
N ASP A 177 -6.15 -7.67 -8.29
CA ASP A 177 -7.09 -8.08 -7.26
C ASP A 177 -6.84 -9.55 -6.80
N SER A 178 -5.82 -10.21 -7.34
CA SER A 178 -5.44 -11.60 -6.99
C SER A 178 -4.83 -11.76 -5.60
N GLU A 179 -4.92 -12.97 -5.05
CA GLU A 179 -4.21 -13.37 -3.82
C GLU A 179 -2.69 -13.21 -3.97
N ALA A 180 -2.15 -13.47 -5.17
CA ALA A 180 -0.73 -13.30 -5.48
C ALA A 180 -0.29 -11.83 -5.39
N PHE A 181 -1.06 -10.92 -5.98
CA PHE A 181 -0.75 -9.49 -5.88
C PHE A 181 -0.93 -8.97 -4.44
N THR A 182 -1.96 -9.44 -3.74
CA THR A 182 -2.16 -9.14 -2.31
C THR A 182 -0.98 -9.61 -1.46
N ALA A 183 -0.48 -10.82 -1.73
CA ALA A 183 0.72 -11.35 -1.09
C ALA A 183 1.98 -10.53 -1.43
N ALA A 184 2.11 -10.04 -2.67
CA ALA A 184 3.21 -9.16 -3.05
C ALA A 184 3.21 -7.87 -2.21
N CYS A 185 2.04 -7.22 -2.04
CA CYS A 185 1.91 -6.06 -1.16
C CYS A 185 2.20 -6.39 0.31
N ALA A 186 1.77 -7.56 0.77
CA ALA A 186 2.04 -8.02 2.13
C ALA A 186 3.52 -8.35 2.34
N LEU A 187 4.26 -8.80 1.32
CA LEU A 187 5.71 -9.03 1.41
C LEU A 187 6.51 -7.71 1.30
N ALA A 188 6.00 -6.76 0.51
CA ALA A 188 6.61 -5.45 0.29
C ALA A 188 6.66 -4.61 1.57
N TRP A 189 5.52 -4.39 2.22
CA TRP A 189 5.36 -3.33 3.22
C TRP A 189 5.32 -3.81 4.67
N ARG A 190 5.90 -3.01 5.56
CA ARG A 190 5.95 -3.22 7.01
C ARG A 190 5.73 -1.92 7.77
N ASP A 191 5.36 -2.07 9.04
CA ASP A 191 5.30 -0.92 9.96
C ASP A 191 6.71 -0.37 10.24
N GLU A 192 7.71 -1.24 10.26
CA GLU A 192 9.12 -0.85 10.35
C GLU A 192 9.72 -0.61 8.95
N PRO A 193 10.52 0.45 8.76
CA PRO A 193 11.16 0.71 7.48
C PRO A 193 12.22 -0.34 7.18
N ASP A 194 12.32 -0.73 5.90
CA ASP A 194 13.42 -1.58 5.46
C ASP A 194 14.79 -0.91 5.68
N PRO A 195 15.87 -1.68 5.81
CA PRO A 195 17.22 -1.15 5.82
C PRO A 195 17.51 -0.36 4.53
N ASP A 196 18.19 0.80 4.65
CA ASP A 196 18.52 1.72 3.54
C ASP A 196 19.23 1.06 2.32
N ARG A 197 19.75 -0.15 2.46
CA ARG A 197 20.53 -0.87 1.43
C ARG A 197 19.89 -2.17 0.95
N ILE A 198 18.69 -2.51 1.39
CA ILE A 198 18.07 -3.82 1.11
C ILE A 198 18.02 -4.14 -0.39
N VAL A 199 17.67 -3.15 -1.22
CA VAL A 199 17.60 -3.32 -2.68
C VAL A 199 18.98 -3.57 -3.27
N ARG A 200 20.00 -2.82 -2.81
CA ARG A 200 21.38 -3.01 -3.26
C ARG A 200 21.90 -4.38 -2.86
N GLU A 201 21.63 -4.79 -1.63
CA GLU A 201 22.00 -6.11 -1.11
C GLU A 201 21.34 -7.23 -1.92
N LEU A 202 20.07 -7.06 -2.31
CA LEU A 202 19.35 -8.00 -3.15
C LEU A 202 20.01 -8.13 -4.54
N ILE A 203 20.37 -7.00 -5.15
CA ILE A 203 21.08 -6.98 -6.44
C ILE A 203 22.45 -7.65 -6.31
N GLU A 204 23.23 -7.32 -5.27
CA GLU A 204 24.57 -7.88 -5.03
C GLU A 204 24.55 -9.39 -4.76
N THR A 205 23.48 -9.88 -4.13
CA THR A 205 23.29 -11.31 -3.78
C THR A 205 22.68 -12.13 -4.92
N ASP A 206 22.28 -11.47 -6.01
CA ASP A 206 21.51 -12.01 -7.13
C ASP A 206 20.06 -12.37 -6.73
N PRO A 207 19.06 -11.57 -7.17
CA PRO A 207 17.65 -11.78 -6.83
C PRO A 207 17.12 -13.17 -7.22
N ASP A 208 17.61 -13.75 -8.33
CA ASP A 208 17.22 -15.10 -8.75
C ASP A 208 17.64 -16.15 -7.71
N LYS A 209 18.87 -16.04 -7.22
CA LYS A 209 19.42 -16.95 -6.21
C LYS A 209 18.70 -16.81 -4.88
N VAL A 210 18.42 -15.58 -4.45
CA VAL A 210 17.67 -15.32 -3.21
C VAL A 210 16.26 -15.92 -3.31
N ALA A 211 15.54 -15.66 -4.41
CA ALA A 211 14.20 -16.22 -4.62
C ALA A 211 14.23 -17.75 -4.64
N SER A 212 15.17 -18.35 -5.38
CA SER A 212 15.35 -19.81 -5.46
C SER A 212 15.61 -20.44 -4.09
N ALA A 213 16.48 -19.82 -3.28
CA ALA A 213 16.78 -20.28 -1.93
C ALA A 213 15.56 -20.20 -1.00
N ALA A 214 14.84 -19.07 -1.00
CA ALA A 214 13.63 -18.89 -0.20
C ALA A 214 12.54 -19.93 -0.58
N LEU A 215 12.34 -20.18 -1.88
CA LEU A 215 11.39 -21.20 -2.35
C LEU A 215 11.84 -22.63 -1.99
N ALA A 216 13.13 -22.89 -1.86
CA ALA A 216 13.63 -24.18 -1.39
C ALA A 216 13.38 -24.38 0.10
N GLU A 217 13.64 -23.34 0.90
CA GLU A 217 13.44 -23.33 2.35
C GLU A 217 11.97 -23.48 2.75
N HIS A 218 11.07 -22.73 2.10
CA HIS A 218 9.65 -22.68 2.47
C HIS A 218 8.75 -23.66 1.71
N GLY A 219 9.32 -24.56 0.90
CA GLY A 219 8.54 -25.50 0.07
C GLY A 219 7.62 -26.44 0.85
N ALA A 220 7.93 -26.74 2.11
CA ALA A 220 7.05 -27.50 2.99
C ALA A 220 6.00 -26.63 3.72
N THR A 221 6.30 -25.34 3.91
CA THR A 221 5.45 -24.39 4.65
C THR A 221 4.23 -23.97 3.83
N ALA A 222 4.42 -23.71 2.54
CA ALA A 222 3.37 -23.25 1.64
C ALA A 222 3.51 -23.93 0.26
N PRO A 223 3.26 -25.25 0.15
CA PRO A 223 3.59 -26.01 -1.05
C PRO A 223 2.90 -25.49 -2.31
N ASP A 224 1.63 -25.07 -2.19
CA ASP A 224 0.85 -24.58 -3.33
C ASP A 224 1.36 -23.21 -3.81
N ALA A 225 1.56 -22.24 -2.90
CA ALA A 225 2.13 -20.94 -3.25
C ALA A 225 3.55 -21.09 -3.80
N VAL A 226 4.40 -21.94 -3.19
CA VAL A 226 5.76 -22.18 -3.67
C VAL A 226 5.75 -22.81 -5.06
N ALA A 227 4.82 -23.72 -5.36
CA ALA A 227 4.69 -24.29 -6.70
C ALA A 227 4.38 -23.21 -7.76
N VAL A 228 3.44 -22.30 -7.45
CA VAL A 228 3.11 -21.17 -8.33
C VAL A 228 4.31 -20.24 -8.51
N LEU A 229 4.98 -19.86 -7.43
CA LEU A 229 6.13 -18.95 -7.47
C LEU A 229 7.34 -19.58 -8.17
N ARG A 230 7.54 -20.90 -8.07
CA ARG A 230 8.57 -21.62 -8.85
C ARG A 230 8.28 -21.59 -10.34
N ALA A 231 7.03 -21.83 -10.74
CA ALA A 231 6.64 -21.70 -12.14
C ALA A 231 6.90 -20.27 -12.66
N ALA A 232 6.52 -19.25 -11.88
CA ALA A 232 6.81 -17.86 -12.21
C ALA A 232 8.33 -17.57 -12.33
N LEU A 233 9.16 -18.15 -11.46
CA LEU A 233 10.62 -18.01 -11.52
C LEU A 233 11.19 -18.66 -12.79
N ASP A 234 10.77 -19.89 -13.11
CA ASP A 234 11.24 -20.61 -14.29
C ASP A 234 10.83 -19.90 -15.59
N GLU A 235 9.59 -19.43 -15.70
CA GLU A 235 9.13 -18.59 -16.82
C GLU A 235 9.96 -17.30 -16.94
N THR A 236 10.34 -16.70 -15.81
CA THR A 236 11.16 -15.48 -15.80
C THR A 236 12.57 -15.74 -16.30
N ARG A 237 13.16 -16.88 -15.96
CA ARG A 237 14.47 -17.30 -16.48
C ARG A 237 14.40 -17.54 -17.99
N GLU A 238 13.39 -18.25 -18.46
CA GLU A 238 13.17 -18.46 -19.90
C GLU A 238 13.00 -17.14 -20.66
N TRP A 239 12.20 -16.22 -20.11
CA TRP A 239 12.05 -14.87 -20.66
C TRP A 239 13.38 -14.12 -20.67
N SER A 240 14.18 -14.23 -19.61
CA SER A 240 15.49 -13.56 -19.49
C SER A 240 16.46 -14.04 -20.57
N ASP A 241 16.53 -15.36 -20.77
CA ASP A 241 17.35 -15.99 -21.81
C ASP A 241 16.94 -15.52 -23.21
N GLN A 242 15.63 -15.40 -23.47
CA GLN A 242 15.09 -14.93 -24.74
C GLN A 242 15.40 -13.45 -25.01
N ASN A 243 15.55 -12.64 -23.95
CA ASN A 243 15.81 -11.20 -24.05
C ASN A 243 17.28 -10.84 -23.81
N GLY A 244 18.16 -11.83 -23.56
CA GLY A 244 19.59 -11.62 -23.37
C GLY A 244 19.92 -10.83 -22.10
N VAL A 245 19.11 -10.95 -21.04
CA VAL A 245 19.32 -10.31 -19.75
C VAL A 245 19.70 -11.35 -18.69
N ASP A 246 20.46 -10.93 -17.68
CA ASP A 246 20.77 -11.78 -16.53
C ASP A 246 19.49 -12.13 -15.75
N HIS A 247 19.40 -13.34 -15.18
CA HIS A 247 18.17 -13.83 -14.52
C HIS A 247 17.73 -12.93 -13.36
N GLY A 248 18.66 -12.41 -12.57
CA GLY A 248 18.36 -11.46 -11.50
C GLY A 248 17.81 -10.13 -12.03
N GLN A 249 18.35 -9.64 -13.15
CA GLN A 249 17.82 -8.45 -13.83
C GLN A 249 16.46 -8.70 -14.48
N GLY A 250 16.25 -9.91 -15.01
CA GLY A 250 15.00 -10.34 -15.60
C GLY A 250 13.84 -10.33 -14.63
N LEU A 251 14.09 -10.67 -13.35
CA LEU A 251 13.10 -10.58 -12.28
C LEU A 251 12.57 -9.15 -12.10
N PHE A 252 13.47 -8.17 -12.00
CA PHE A 252 13.09 -6.75 -11.90
C PHE A 252 12.40 -6.27 -13.17
N ALA A 253 12.90 -6.65 -14.35
CA ALA A 253 12.33 -6.23 -15.63
C ALA A 253 10.90 -6.77 -15.84
N ARG A 254 10.65 -8.06 -15.56
CA ARG A 254 9.29 -8.63 -15.62
C ARG A 254 8.35 -8.00 -14.61
N THR A 255 8.83 -7.74 -13.40
CA THR A 255 8.04 -7.02 -12.38
C THR A 255 7.62 -5.65 -12.91
N ALA A 256 8.56 -4.87 -13.45
CA ALA A 256 8.29 -3.55 -13.99
C ALA A 256 7.25 -3.59 -15.12
N LEU A 257 7.37 -4.55 -16.06
CA LEU A 257 6.40 -4.73 -17.14
C LEU A 257 4.97 -4.97 -16.64
N ILE A 258 4.81 -5.73 -15.56
CA ILE A 258 3.49 -5.99 -14.97
C ILE A 258 2.97 -4.76 -14.23
N LEU A 259 3.82 -4.08 -13.47
CA LEU A 259 3.42 -2.87 -12.75
C LEU A 259 3.10 -1.70 -13.68
N ASP A 260 3.68 -1.64 -14.87
CA ASP A 260 3.34 -0.64 -15.91
C ASP A 260 1.90 -0.80 -16.43
N GLU A 261 1.29 -1.99 -16.28
CA GLU A 261 -0.12 -2.23 -16.61
C GLU A 261 -1.08 -1.78 -15.49
N LEU A 262 -0.56 -1.38 -14.32
CA LEU A 262 -1.38 -0.93 -13.20
C LEU A 262 -2.16 0.34 -13.60
N PRO A 263 -3.51 0.31 -13.58
CA PRO A 263 -4.27 1.44 -14.09
C PRO A 263 -4.06 2.69 -13.23
N ALA A 264 -3.76 3.82 -13.87
CA ALA A 264 -3.51 5.09 -13.19
C ALA A 264 -4.70 5.62 -12.35
N ASN A 265 -5.91 5.08 -12.57
CA ASN A 265 -7.16 5.47 -11.89
C ASN A 265 -7.91 4.28 -11.24
N ALA A 266 -7.29 3.09 -11.12
CA ALA A 266 -7.90 1.93 -10.46
C ALA A 266 -8.02 2.14 -8.97
#